data_AF-E3QK34-F1
#
_entry.id   AF-E3QK34-F1
#
_cell.length_a   1.000
_cell.length_b   1.000
_cell.length_c   1.000
_cell.angle_alpha   90.00
_cell.angle_beta   90.00
_cell.angle_gamma   90.00
#
_symmetry.space_group_name_H-M   'P 1'
#
loop_
_entity.id
_entity.type
_entity.pdbx_description
1 polymer ?
#
loop_
_entity_poly.entity_id
_entity_poly.type
_entity_poly.pdbx_seq_one_letter_code
_entity_poly.pdbx_strand_id
1 'polypeptide(L)'
;MASLISLRGLRPTLTSLAPVATPSTARALSTSAPLAARKAASKAASKAASRKGASGGGTPDSMYHANEELRRTAGPGTRDEGWLYRVAQEKKGVYGPGAVPIEYARHQAETPARKAWDHDWKR
;
A
#
# COMPACT_ATOMS: atom_id res chain seq x y z
N MET A 1 10.83 -12.61 -76.82
CA MET A 1 11.74 -13.54 -76.11
C MET A 1 12.94 -12.76 -75.59
N ALA A 2 13.08 -12.64 -74.27
CA ALA A 2 14.28 -12.23 -73.50
C ALA A 2 13.82 -12.02 -72.04
N SER A 3 13.71 -13.07 -71.25
CA SER A 3 14.68 -13.48 -70.21
C SER A 3 14.90 -12.42 -69.12
N LEU A 4 14.14 -12.56 -68.02
CA LEU A 4 14.32 -11.85 -66.76
C LEU A 4 15.42 -12.55 -65.95
N ILE A 5 16.56 -11.90 -65.77
CA ILE A 5 17.64 -12.37 -64.90
C ILE A 5 17.25 -12.07 -63.45
N SER A 6 17.01 -13.15 -62.71
CA SER A 6 16.68 -13.14 -61.28
C SER A 6 17.92 -12.81 -60.44
N LEU A 7 18.02 -11.59 -59.92
CA LEU A 7 18.96 -11.25 -58.85
C LEU A 7 18.43 -11.79 -57.50
N ARG A 8 18.49 -13.11 -57.32
CA ARG A 8 18.53 -13.70 -55.98
C ARG A 8 19.96 -13.68 -55.49
N GLY A 9 20.36 -12.57 -54.89
CA GLY A 9 21.67 -12.42 -54.28
C GLY A 9 21.59 -11.51 -53.06
N LEU A 10 21.90 -12.10 -51.90
CA LEU A 10 22.38 -11.42 -50.69
C LEU A 10 21.34 -10.61 -49.90
N ARG A 11 20.48 -11.31 -49.16
CA ARG A 11 19.99 -10.79 -47.87
C ARG A 11 21.07 -11.09 -46.82
N PRO A 12 21.61 -10.10 -46.10
CA PRO A 12 22.46 -10.37 -44.95
C PRO A 12 21.61 -11.06 -43.87
N THR A 13 22.03 -12.25 -43.46
CA THR A 13 21.54 -12.90 -42.25
C THR A 13 21.89 -11.99 -41.07
N LEU A 14 20.91 -11.26 -40.54
CA LEU A 14 21.03 -10.66 -39.23
C LEU A 14 21.09 -11.80 -38.20
N THR A 15 22.30 -12.08 -37.71
CA THR A 15 22.51 -12.92 -36.54
C THR A 15 21.80 -12.27 -35.36
N SER A 16 20.59 -12.75 -35.06
CA SER A 16 19.90 -12.44 -33.82
C SER A 16 20.74 -13.00 -32.66
N LEU A 17 21.39 -12.11 -31.91
CA LEU A 17 22.03 -12.47 -30.65
C LEU A 17 20.91 -12.83 -29.67
N ALA A 18 20.74 -14.12 -29.41
CA ALA A 18 19.89 -14.60 -28.34
C ALA A 18 20.37 -13.97 -27.01
N PRO A 19 19.47 -13.43 -26.16
CA PRO A 19 19.86 -13.04 -24.82
C PRO A 19 20.32 -14.30 -24.06
N VAL A 20 21.60 -14.33 -23.68
CA VAL A 20 22.11 -15.33 -22.74
C VAL A 20 21.44 -15.06 -21.39
N ALA A 21 20.33 -15.73 -21.12
CA ALA A 21 19.76 -15.79 -19.80
C ALA A 21 20.68 -16.69 -18.96
N THR A 22 21.54 -16.12 -18.13
CA THR A 22 22.21 -16.86 -17.06
C THR A 22 21.14 -17.29 -16.05
N PRO A 23 20.86 -18.59 -15.84
CA PRO A 23 20.06 -19.00 -14.70
C PRO A 23 20.93 -18.83 -13.45
N SER A 24 20.89 -17.66 -12.82
CA SER A 24 21.37 -17.52 -11.44
C SER A 24 20.32 -18.11 -10.50
N THR A 25 20.13 -19.43 -10.61
CA THR A 25 19.36 -20.20 -9.65
C THR A 25 20.29 -20.44 -8.46
N ALA A 26 20.26 -19.52 -7.49
CA ALA A 26 21.00 -19.70 -6.24
C ALA A 26 20.66 -21.08 -5.65
N ARG A 27 21.68 -21.92 -5.47
CA ARG A 27 21.54 -23.26 -4.89
C ARG A 27 20.98 -23.14 -3.48
N ALA A 28 19.99 -23.97 -3.14
CA ALA A 28 19.40 -23.99 -1.81
C ALA A 28 20.49 -24.16 -0.73
N LEU A 29 20.52 -23.24 0.24
CA LEU A 29 21.47 -23.26 1.34
C LEU A 29 21.24 -24.52 2.20
N SER A 30 22.23 -25.41 2.24
CA SER A 30 22.21 -26.57 3.13
C SER A 30 22.24 -26.07 4.58
N THR A 31 21.18 -26.36 5.32
CA THR A 31 21.02 -25.93 6.70
C THR A 31 21.16 -27.16 7.59
N SER A 32 22.15 -27.20 8.47
CA SER A 32 22.28 -28.30 9.44
C SER A 32 21.09 -28.28 10.42
N ALA A 33 20.73 -29.45 10.97
CA ALA A 33 19.61 -29.61 11.90
C ALA A 33 19.53 -28.54 13.01
N PRO A 34 20.62 -28.16 13.72
CA PRO A 34 20.53 -27.13 14.76
C PRO A 34 20.27 -25.72 14.19
N LEU A 35 20.80 -25.40 13.02
CA LEU A 35 20.54 -24.12 12.34
C LEU A 35 19.10 -24.05 11.81
N ALA A 36 18.56 -25.18 11.33
CA ALA A 36 17.18 -25.29 10.86
C ALA A 36 16.19 -25.09 12.03
N ALA A 37 16.47 -25.71 13.18
CA ALA A 37 15.69 -25.52 14.40
C ALA A 37 15.71 -24.06 14.89
N ARG A 38 16.87 -23.39 14.86
CA ARG A 38 16.99 -21.97 15.22
C ARG A 38 16.23 -21.04 14.28
N LYS A 39 16.28 -21.30 12.97
CA LYS A 39 15.52 -20.56 11.96
C LYS A 39 14.01 -20.76 12.09
N ALA A 40 13.58 -21.98 12.42
CA ALA A 40 12.17 -22.27 12.68
C ALA A 40 11.67 -21.54 13.94
N ALA A 41 12.48 -21.53 15.00
CA ALA A 41 12.18 -20.80 16.24
C ALA A 41 12.10 -19.28 16.02
N SER A 42 13.03 -18.67 15.29
CA SER A 42 12.99 -17.24 14.98
C SER A 42 11.82 -16.86 14.06
N LYS A 43 11.44 -17.74 13.13
CA LYS A 43 10.23 -17.58 12.30
C LYS A 43 8.94 -17.70 13.13
N ALA A 44 8.90 -18.60 14.11
CA ALA A 44 7.77 -18.72 15.03
C ALA A 44 7.64 -17.47 15.92
N ALA A 45 8.76 -16.98 16.46
CA ALA A 45 8.81 -15.77 17.28
C ALA A 45 8.40 -14.50 16.50
N SER A 46 8.90 -14.32 15.27
CA SER A 46 8.50 -13.19 14.41
C SER A 46 7.02 -13.25 14.01
N LYS A 47 6.48 -14.45 13.73
CA LYS A 47 5.05 -14.64 13.50
C LYS A 47 4.21 -14.30 14.73
N ALA A 48 4.67 -14.65 15.93
CA ALA A 48 4.00 -14.30 17.18
C ALA A 48 4.04 -12.79 17.46
N ALA A 49 5.18 -12.13 17.19
CA ALA A 49 5.33 -10.69 17.34
C ALA A 49 4.45 -9.91 16.35
N SER A 50 4.35 -10.37 15.09
CA SER A 50 3.48 -9.76 14.07
C SER A 50 1.99 -9.80 14.46
N ARG A 51 1.53 -10.82 15.20
CA ARG A 51 0.15 -10.90 15.70
C ARG A 51 -0.18 -9.87 16.77
N LYS A 52 0.81 -9.24 17.39
CA LYS A 52 0.63 -8.30 18.51
C LYS A 52 0.36 -6.85 18.07
N GLY A 53 0.40 -6.55 16.77
CA GLY A 53 0.18 -5.21 16.20
C GLY A 53 -1.27 -4.81 15.98
N ALA A 54 -2.25 -5.48 16.58
CA ALA A 54 -3.67 -5.18 16.40
C ALA A 54 -4.14 -4.04 17.33
N SER A 55 -3.54 -2.85 17.22
CA SER A 55 -4.11 -1.61 17.79
C SER A 55 -5.04 -0.89 16.79
N GLY A 56 -5.20 -1.41 15.57
CA GLY A 56 -6.16 -0.90 14.58
C GLY A 56 -7.63 -1.24 14.87
N GLY A 57 -7.91 -1.96 15.97
CA GLY A 57 -9.24 -2.37 16.40
C GLY A 57 -9.93 -1.38 17.33
N GLY A 58 -9.79 -0.07 17.07
CA GLY A 58 -10.59 0.99 17.71
C GLY A 58 -12.05 0.89 17.28
N THR A 59 -12.72 -0.12 17.84
CA THR A 59 -14.16 -0.32 18.04
C THR A 59 -15.06 0.18 16.90
N PRO A 60 -15.29 -0.64 15.85
CA PRO A 60 -16.41 -0.46 14.93
C PRO A 60 -17.71 -0.13 15.67
N ASP A 61 -17.88 -0.71 16.86
CA ASP A 61 -19.02 -0.48 17.75
C ASP A 61 -19.11 0.97 18.24
N SER A 62 -17.99 1.63 18.54
CA SER A 62 -17.99 3.02 19.03
C SER A 62 -18.49 4.01 17.97
N MET A 63 -17.98 3.87 16.75
CA MET A 63 -18.40 4.69 15.61
C MET A 63 -19.85 4.35 15.21
N TYR A 64 -20.22 3.08 15.28
CA TYR A 64 -21.59 2.63 15.04
C TYR A 64 -22.56 3.25 16.04
N HIS A 65 -22.29 3.15 17.35
CA HIS A 65 -23.11 3.76 18.39
C HIS A 65 -23.24 5.27 18.23
N ALA A 66 -22.13 5.97 17.93
CA ALA A 66 -22.18 7.41 17.68
C ALA A 66 -23.09 7.78 16.49
N ASN A 67 -23.06 6.99 15.41
CA ASN A 67 -23.92 7.21 14.26
C ASN A 67 -25.40 6.86 14.52
N GLU A 68 -25.66 5.83 15.33
CA GLU A 68 -27.02 5.49 15.74
C GLU A 68 -27.65 6.57 16.62
N GLU A 69 -26.88 7.21 17.50
CA GLU A 69 -27.34 8.38 18.25
C GLU A 69 -27.62 9.57 17.31
N LEU A 70 -26.71 9.89 16.39
CA LEU A 70 -26.91 10.97 15.41
C LEU A 70 -28.16 10.80 14.53
N ARG A 71 -28.58 9.55 14.31
CA ARG A 71 -29.78 9.23 13.55
C ARG A 71 -31.06 9.63 14.28
N ARG A 72 -31.04 9.56 15.62
CA ARG A 72 -32.18 9.85 16.51
C ARG A 72 -32.18 11.29 17.02
N THR A 73 -31.06 11.99 16.90
CA THR A 73 -30.97 13.40 17.31
C THR A 73 -31.70 14.31 16.33
N ALA A 74 -32.54 15.20 16.86
CA ALA A 74 -32.98 16.40 16.15
C ALA A 74 -31.78 17.30 15.89
N GLY A 75 -31.64 17.81 14.67
CA GLY A 75 -30.55 18.70 14.32
C GLY A 75 -30.66 20.03 15.09
N PRO A 76 -29.56 20.77 15.28
CA PRO A 76 -29.61 22.08 15.93
C PRO A 76 -30.55 23.02 15.16
N GLY A 77 -31.45 23.70 15.87
CA GLY A 77 -32.43 24.62 15.32
C GLY A 77 -33.72 23.92 14.86
N THR A 78 -34.20 24.28 13.66
CA THR A 78 -35.46 23.78 13.07
C THR A 78 -35.25 22.60 12.13
N ARG A 79 -34.15 21.85 12.29
CA ARG A 79 -33.78 20.77 11.38
C ARG A 79 -34.35 19.45 11.87
N ASP A 80 -34.91 18.70 10.93
CA ASP A 80 -35.55 17.42 11.21
C ASP A 80 -34.57 16.39 11.80
N GLU A 81 -35.13 15.40 12.49
CA GLU A 81 -34.41 14.24 13.02
C GLU A 81 -33.56 13.56 11.93
N GLY A 82 -32.35 13.15 12.30
CA GLY A 82 -31.42 12.47 11.38
C GLY A 82 -30.86 13.35 10.26
N TRP A 83 -31.06 14.67 10.29
CA TRP A 83 -30.39 15.59 9.36
C TRP A 83 -28.86 15.52 9.48
N LEU A 84 -28.32 15.53 10.71
CA LEU A 84 -26.87 15.43 10.95
C LEU A 84 -26.31 14.09 10.46
N TYR A 85 -27.04 12.99 10.65
CA TYR A 85 -26.65 11.69 10.13
C TYR A 85 -26.52 11.70 8.60
N ARG A 86 -27.50 12.27 7.88
CA ARG A 86 -27.43 12.37 6.41
C ARG A 86 -26.23 13.17 5.93
N VAL A 87 -25.94 14.30 6.60
CA VAL A 87 -24.79 15.15 6.28
C VAL A 87 -23.46 14.43 6.58
N ALA A 88 -23.35 13.74 7.71
CA ALA A 88 -22.13 13.01 8.09
C ALA A 88 -21.80 11.86 7.11
N GLN A 89 -22.82 11.27 6.49
CA GLN A 89 -22.64 10.18 5.53
C GLN A 89 -22.21 10.65 4.14
N GLU A 90 -22.23 11.95 3.85
CA GLU A 90 -21.75 12.49 2.57
C GLU A 90 -20.26 12.21 2.38
N LYS A 91 -19.89 11.59 1.25
CA LYS A 91 -18.49 11.31 0.89
C LYS A 91 -17.90 12.36 -0.06
N LYS A 92 -18.27 13.63 0.15
CA LYS A 92 -17.76 14.75 -0.64
C LYS A 92 -16.26 14.92 -0.39
N GLY A 93 -15.47 14.99 -1.47
CA GLY A 93 -14.02 15.20 -1.39
C GLY A 93 -13.20 14.02 -0.85
N VAL A 94 -13.83 12.89 -0.49
CA VAL A 94 -13.13 11.72 0.09
C VAL A 94 -12.34 10.93 -0.96
N TYR A 95 -12.86 10.83 -2.19
CA TYR A 95 -12.25 10.03 -3.25
C TYR A 95 -11.47 10.88 -4.28
N GLY A 96 -11.28 12.18 -4.00
CA GLY A 96 -10.64 13.12 -4.91
C GLY A 96 -9.16 13.39 -4.59
N PRO A 97 -8.44 14.05 -5.52
CA PRO A 97 -7.14 14.63 -5.20
C PRO A 97 -7.30 15.67 -4.07
N GLY A 98 -6.41 15.62 -3.08
CA GLY A 98 -6.49 16.48 -1.89
C GLY A 98 -7.40 15.98 -0.78
N ALA A 99 -7.97 14.75 -0.87
CA ALA A 99 -8.74 14.14 0.22
C ALA A 99 -7.95 14.02 1.54
N VAL A 100 -6.66 13.74 1.42
CA VAL A 100 -5.69 13.75 2.53
C VAL A 100 -4.68 14.84 2.24
N PRO A 101 -4.52 15.85 3.12
CA PRO A 101 -3.49 16.86 2.93
C PRO A 101 -2.10 16.20 2.94
N ILE A 102 -1.25 16.60 1.98
CA ILE A 102 0.06 15.97 1.76
C ILE A 102 0.97 16.11 2.99
N GLU A 103 0.75 17.14 3.80
CA GLU A 103 1.46 17.40 5.05
C GLU A 103 1.19 16.32 6.11
N TYR A 104 0.04 15.65 6.06
CA TYR A 104 -0.32 14.55 6.96
C TYR A 104 0.04 13.17 6.41
N ALA A 105 0.26 13.05 5.10
CA ALA A 105 0.71 11.80 4.47
C ALA A 105 2.22 11.54 4.66
N ARG A 106 2.85 12.12 5.70
CA ARG A 106 4.29 11.97 5.98
C ARG A 106 4.59 10.56 6.48
N HIS A 107 5.57 9.92 5.84
CA HIS A 107 6.09 8.64 6.30
C HIS A 107 6.82 8.80 7.64
N GLN A 108 6.79 7.74 8.45
CA GLN A 108 7.58 7.66 9.68
C GLN A 108 9.07 7.60 9.33
N ALA A 109 9.89 8.30 10.13
CA ALA A 109 11.34 8.30 10.02
C ALA A 109 11.96 7.59 11.23
N GLU A 110 13.05 6.87 11.03
CA GLU A 110 13.77 6.13 12.09
C GLU A 110 14.34 7.07 13.17
N THR A 111 14.73 8.28 12.78
CA THR A 111 15.23 9.32 13.70
C THR A 111 14.45 10.62 13.49
N PRO A 112 14.17 11.37 14.56
CA PRO A 112 13.44 12.62 14.44
C PRO A 112 14.28 13.69 13.73
N ALA A 113 13.61 14.64 13.09
CA ALA A 113 14.26 15.83 12.54
C ALA A 113 14.78 16.75 13.66
N ARG A 114 15.71 17.67 13.34
CA ARG A 114 16.22 18.67 14.31
C ARG A 114 15.10 19.50 14.95
N LYS A 115 14.04 19.81 14.18
CA LYS A 115 12.77 20.36 14.66
C LYS A 115 11.68 19.32 14.38
N ALA A 116 11.25 18.59 15.41
CA ALA A 116 10.29 17.50 15.26
C ALA A 116 8.85 17.98 14.98
N TRP A 117 8.50 19.16 15.51
CA TRP A 117 7.18 19.76 15.35
C TRP A 117 7.30 21.27 15.15
N ASP A 118 6.46 21.82 14.29
CA ASP A 118 6.42 23.26 14.04
C ASP A 118 5.37 23.94 14.94
N HIS A 119 5.83 24.54 16.04
CA HIS A 119 4.98 25.30 16.96
C HIS A 119 4.61 26.69 16.43
N ASP A 120 5.28 27.17 15.39
CA ASP A 120 5.11 28.53 14.86
C ASP A 120 4.08 28.60 13.73
N TRP A 121 3.46 27.46 13.37
CA TRP A 121 2.50 27.34 12.28
C TRP A 121 1.35 28.36 12.42
N LYS A 122 1.07 29.07 11.32
CA LYS A 122 -0.02 30.06 11.19
C LYS A 122 -0.95 29.65 10.04
N ARG A 123 -2.22 30.06 10.15
CA ARG A 123 -3.28 29.82 9.16
C ARG A 123 -3.22 30.80 8.00
#